data_AF-A0A355RGC3-F1
#
_entry.id   AF-A0A355RGC3-F1
#
_cell.length_a   1.000
_cell.length_b   1.000
_cell.length_c   1.000
_cell.angle_alpha   90.00
_cell.angle_beta   90.00
_cell.angle_gamma   90.00
#
_symmetry.space_group_name_H-M   'P 1'
#
loop_
_entity.id
_entity.type
_entity.pdbx_description
1 polymer ?
#
loop_
_entity_poly.entity_id
_entity_poly.type
_entity_poly.pdbx_seq_one_letter_code
_entity_poly.pdbx_strand_id
1 'polypeptide(L)' 'MSIPQSAGGPIEHPEQMAAYLAAGCKPESEWRVGTEHEKFGFCQANQMPLPYSGACSIQTILEALRDRFGWAPVLEA' A
#
# COMPACT_ATOMS: atom_id res chain seq x y z
N MET A 1 -6.42 4.90 1.30
CA MET A 1 -5.40 4.63 0.26
C MET A 1 -4.74 5.96 -0.06
N SER A 2 -3.45 6.13 0.22
CA SER A 2 -2.71 7.40 0.16
C SER A 2 -1.93 7.63 -1.15
N ILE A 3 -1.81 6.62 -2.00
CA ILE A 3 -1.04 6.69 -3.25
C ILE A 3 -2.01 6.70 -4.45
N PRO A 4 -1.91 7.68 -5.37
CA PRO A 4 -2.72 7.69 -6.59
C PRO A 4 -2.47 6.42 -7.41
N GLN A 5 -3.55 5.79 -7.87
CA GLN A 5 -3.50 4.55 -8.65
C GLN A 5 -3.42 4.81 -10.17
N SER A 6 -3.30 6.08 -10.58
CA SER A 6 -3.17 6.49 -11.97
C SER A 6 -2.16 7.63 -12.11
N ALA A 7 -1.28 7.54 -13.10
CA ALA A 7 -0.39 8.65 -13.46
C ALA A 7 -1.17 9.76 -14.18
N GLY A 8 -0.88 11.03 -13.85
CA GLY A 8 -1.55 12.22 -14.39
C GLY A 8 -1.18 12.61 -15.82
N GLY A 9 -0.78 11.65 -16.67
CA GLY A 9 -0.25 11.91 -18.01
C GLY A 9 1.23 12.36 -18.02
N PRO A 10 1.81 12.65 -19.20
CA PRO A 10 3.17 13.15 -19.33
C PRO A 10 3.36 14.52 -18.65
N ILE A 11 4.55 14.76 -18.11
CA ILE A 11 4.95 16.10 -17.65
C ILE A 11 5.29 16.93 -18.90
N GLU A 12 4.52 17.99 -19.12
CA GLU A 12 4.67 18.96 -20.20
C GLU A 12 5.56 20.15 -19.80
N HIS A 13 5.62 20.48 -18.50
CA HIS A 13 6.45 21.57 -17.99
C HIS A 13 6.80 21.37 -16.49
N PRO A 14 7.97 21.86 -16.03
CA PRO A 14 8.48 21.58 -14.67
C PRO A 14 7.55 21.99 -13.53
N GLU A 15 6.76 23.05 -13.72
CA GLU A 15 5.87 23.61 -12.69
C GLU A 15 4.76 22.63 -12.28
N GLN A 16 4.42 21.65 -13.13
CA GLN A 16 3.42 20.63 -12.82
C GLN A 16 3.80 19.78 -11.61
N MET A 17 5.10 19.54 -11.39
CA MET A 17 5.57 18.79 -10.22
C MET A 17 5.34 19.58 -8.92
N ALA A 18 5.65 20.88 -8.93
CA ALA A 18 5.42 21.75 -7.79
C ALA A 18 3.91 21.93 -7.52
N ALA A 19 3.12 22.12 -8.58
CA ALA A 19 1.67 22.23 -8.48
C ALA A 19 1.01 20.97 -7.90
N TYR A 20 1.50 19.78 -8.26
CA TYR A 20 1.02 18.51 -7.70
C TYR A 20 1.23 18.41 -6.19
N LEU A 21 2.40 18.82 -5.68
CA LEU A 21 2.66 18.86 -4.23
C LEU A 21 1.82 19.93 -3.54
N ALA A 22 1.68 21.12 -4.14
CA ALA A 22 0.89 22.22 -3.60
C ALA A 22 -0.60 21.86 -3.46
N ALA A 23 -1.14 21.00 -4.34
CA ALA A 23 -2.49 20.48 -4.24
C ALA A 23 -2.74 19.65 -2.96
N GLY A 24 -1.68 19.22 -2.26
CA GLY A 24 -1.77 18.53 -0.98
C GLY A 24 -2.02 19.43 0.24
N CYS A 25 -1.91 20.75 0.10
CA CYS A 25 -2.16 21.70 1.19
C CYS A 25 -3.63 21.67 1.65
N LYS A 26 -3.84 21.53 2.96
CA LYS A 26 -5.17 21.43 3.59
C LYS A 26 -5.27 22.36 4.80
N PRO A 27 -6.46 22.93 5.09
CA PRO A 27 -6.69 23.70 6.30
C PRO A 27 -6.51 22.82 7.55
N GLU A 28 -6.24 23.43 8.69
CA GLU A 28 -6.00 22.73 9.97
C GLU A 28 -7.16 21.77 10.34
N SER A 29 -8.40 22.15 10.05
CA SER A 29 -9.60 21.32 10.25
C SER A 29 -9.58 19.99 9.48
N GLU A 30 -8.78 19.90 8.42
CA GLU A 30 -8.63 18.73 7.56
C GLU A 30 -7.33 17.95 7.79
N TRP A 31 -6.50 18.36 8.75
CA TRP A 31 -5.30 17.61 9.11
C TRP A 31 -5.66 16.24 9.70
N ARG A 32 -4.87 15.22 9.38
CA ARG A 32 -5.05 13.83 9.81
C ARG A 32 -3.67 13.22 10.11
N VAL A 33 -3.64 12.14 10.90
CA VAL A 33 -2.44 11.35 11.19
C VAL A 33 -2.57 9.98 10.52
N GLY A 34 -1.65 9.66 9.62
CA GLY A 34 -1.50 8.33 9.04
C GLY A 34 -0.36 7.58 9.73
N THR A 35 -0.54 6.29 10.00
CA THR A 35 0.47 5.43 10.61
C THR A 35 0.77 4.24 9.70
N GLU A 36 2.05 4.00 9.45
CA GLU A 36 2.53 2.85 8.67
C GLU A 36 3.51 2.04 9.53
N HIS A 37 3.52 0.71 9.38
CA HIS A 37 4.42 -0.17 10.11
C HIS A 37 4.70 -1.45 9.32
N GLU A 38 5.96 -1.88 9.37
CA GLU A 38 6.44 -3.10 8.72
C GLU A 38 6.60 -4.23 9.74
N LYS A 39 6.44 -5.49 9.29
CA LYS A 39 6.54 -6.69 10.14
C LYS A 39 7.27 -7.79 9.38
N PHE A 40 8.21 -8.46 10.06
CA PHE A 40 8.85 -9.66 9.55
C PHE A 40 8.01 -10.89 9.90
N GLY A 41 7.35 -11.48 8.91
CA GLY A 41 6.65 -12.77 9.07
C GLY A 41 7.60 -13.95 8.86
N PHE A 42 7.47 -14.97 9.70
CA PHE A 42 8.24 -16.21 9.59
C PHE A 42 7.38 -17.44 9.89
N CYS A 43 7.77 -18.58 9.33
CA CYS A 43 7.15 -19.87 9.61
C CYS A 43 7.55 -20.35 11.00
N GLN A 44 6.60 -20.46 11.93
CA GLN A 44 6.90 -20.86 13.32
C GLN A 44 7.57 -22.25 13.42
N ALA A 45 7.23 -23.17 12.51
CA ALA A 45 7.72 -24.55 12.54
C ALA A 45 9.24 -24.66 12.31
N ASN A 46 9.84 -23.77 11.53
CA ASN A 46 11.25 -23.84 11.14
C ASN A 46 11.99 -22.50 11.21
N GLN A 47 11.34 -21.44 11.69
CA GLN A 47 11.87 -20.09 11.85
C GLN A 47 12.36 -19.42 10.56
N MET A 48 11.99 -19.98 9.40
CA MET A 48 12.37 -19.42 8.09
C MET A 48 11.44 -18.26 7.71
N PRO A 49 11.90 -17.30 6.89
CA PRO A 49 11.03 -16.26 6.33
C PRO A 49 9.82 -16.86 5.60
N LEU A 50 8.70 -16.14 5.61
CA LEU A 50 7.54 -16.57 4.82
C LEU A 50 7.88 -16.57 3.32
N PRO A 51 7.67 -17.69 2.61
CA PRO A 51 7.68 -17.66 1.14
C PRO A 51 6.51 -16.81 0.63
N TYR A 52 6.57 -16.41 -0.64
CA TYR A 52 5.45 -15.71 -1.26
C TYR A 52 4.20 -16.59 -1.33
N SER A 53 4.32 -17.84 -1.80
CA SER A 53 3.21 -18.78 -1.98
C SER A 53 3.41 -20.09 -1.20
N GLY A 54 2.35 -20.88 -1.06
CA GLY A 54 2.30 -22.12 -0.28
C GLY A 54 1.38 -22.02 0.95
N ALA A 55 1.20 -23.11 1.69
CA ALA A 55 0.21 -23.19 2.77
C ALA A 55 0.47 -22.22 3.95
N CYS A 56 1.73 -21.86 4.20
CA CYS A 56 2.14 -20.84 5.17
C CYS A 56 2.98 -19.79 4.42
N SER A 57 2.34 -18.74 3.92
CA SER A 57 2.95 -17.81 2.97
C SER A 57 2.34 -16.40 3.04
N ILE A 58 2.98 -15.45 2.37
CA ILE A 58 2.48 -14.07 2.21
C ILE A 58 1.12 -14.08 1.50
N GLN A 59 0.99 -14.83 0.41
CA GLN A 59 -0.24 -14.95 -0.37
C GLN A 59 -1.40 -15.46 0.51
N THR A 60 -1.18 -16.48 1.34
CA THR A 60 -2.21 -17.00 2.25
C THR A 60 -2.70 -15.94 3.24
N ILE A 61 -1.81 -15.07 3.72
CA ILE A 61 -2.20 -13.95 4.61
C ILE A 61 -3.07 -12.94 3.85
N LEU A 62 -2.66 -12.56 2.64
CA LEU A 62 -3.40 -11.59 1.82
C LEU A 62 -4.78 -12.12 1.40
N GLU A 63 -4.87 -13.39 1.00
CA GLU A 63 -6.14 -14.06 0.69
C GLU A 63 -7.04 -14.15 1.92
N ALA A 64 -6.48 -14.49 3.10
CA ALA A 64 -7.24 -14.48 4.34
C ALA A 64 -7.76 -13.08 4.71
N LEU A 65 -6.99 -12.02 4.47
CA LEU A 65 -7.45 -10.63 4.65
C LEU A 65 -8.62 -10.29 3.72
N ARG A 66 -8.52 -10.68 2.44
CA ARG A 66 -9.60 -10.52 1.44
C ARG A 66 -10.85 -11.29 1.85
N ASP A 67 -10.74 -12.59 2.06
CA ASP A 67 -11.88 -13.49 2.17
C ASP A 67 -12.57 -13.40 3.55
N ARG A 68 -11.82 -13.13 4.63
CA ARG A 68 -12.38 -13.08 5.99
C ARG A 68 -12.77 -11.67 6.44
N PHE A 69 -12.08 -10.64 5.93
CA PHE A 69 -12.29 -9.26 6.39
C PHE A 69 -12.73 -8.31 5.27
N GLY A 70 -12.96 -8.82 4.05
CA GLY A 70 -13.51 -8.05 2.94
C GLY A 70 -12.52 -7.03 2.35
N TRP A 71 -11.21 -7.25 2.49
CA TRP A 71 -10.21 -6.34 1.92
C TRP A 71 -10.19 -6.47 0.39
N ALA A 72 -10.08 -5.34 -0.33
CA ALA A 72 -9.92 -5.35 -1.78
C ALA A 72 -8.47 -5.74 -2.14
N PRO A 73 -8.25 -6.77 -2.99
CA PRO A 73 -6.90 -7.17 -3.39
C PRO A 73 -6.30 -6.15 -4.36
N VAL A 74 -4.98 -5.98 -4.28
CA VAL A 74 -4.16 -5.30 -5.30
C VAL A 74 -3.31 -6.37 -5.97
N LEU A 75 -3.44 -6.51 -7.29
CA LEU A 75 -2.76 -7.52 -8.09
C LEU A 75 -1.80 -6.84 -9.07
N GLU A 76 -0.73 -7.55 -9.46
CA GLU A 76 0.16 -7.11 -10.53
C GLU A 76 -0.58 -7.16 -11.89
N ALA A 77 -0.20 -6.27 -12.80
CA ALA A 77 -0.79 -6.13 -14.14
C ALA A 77 -0.13 -7.03 -15.17
#